data_AF-A0A1G8G045-F1
#
_entry.id   AF-A0A1G8G045-F1
#
_cell.length_a   1.000
_cell.length_b   1.000
_cell.length_c   1.000
_cell.angle_alpha   90.00
_cell.angle_beta   90.00
_cell.angle_gamma   90.00
#
_symmetry.space_group_name_H-M   'P 1'
#
loop_
_entity.id
_entity.type
_entity.pdbx_description
1 polymer ?
#
loop_
_entity_poly.entity_id
_entity_poly.type
_entity_poly.pdbx_seq_one_letter_code
_entity_poly.pdbx_strand_id
1 'polypeptide(L)'
;MEQQETISLFKSLSVHKVLELVHLLEHYESDVFMEKKNTAANGKSVLGMMSVFTTIRIGDKIHMRVKGEDSDKVCSAVHSFLQDAGAEEVLGYWEEEGVETVEKAMTASLNHWSPDVRYVAKSYLKTTRH
;
A
#
# COMPACT_ATOMS: atom_id res chain seq x y z
N MET A 1 -6.35 -7.19 -21.10
CA MET A 1 -4.96 -7.73 -21.19
C MET A 1 -4.39 -7.83 -19.79
N GLU A 2 -3.30 -8.57 -19.58
CA GLU A 2 -2.64 -8.71 -18.27
C GLU A 2 -1.16 -8.38 -18.42
N GLN A 3 -0.66 -7.54 -17.52
CA GLN A 3 0.74 -7.11 -17.46
C GLN A 3 1.29 -7.29 -16.06
N GLN A 4 2.58 -7.60 -15.98
CA GLN A 4 3.29 -7.77 -14.72
C GLN A 4 4.62 -7.03 -14.78
N GLU A 5 4.83 -6.17 -13.80
CA GLU A 5 6.01 -5.32 -13.67
C GLU A 5 6.70 -5.59 -12.33
N THR A 6 8.03 -5.47 -12.30
CA THR A 6 8.78 -5.54 -11.05
C THR A 6 9.39 -4.17 -10.75
N ILE A 7 8.93 -3.58 -9.66
CA ILE A 7 9.28 -2.24 -9.23
C ILE A 7 10.29 -2.38 -8.09
N SER A 8 11.44 -1.70 -8.23
CA SER A 8 12.42 -1.59 -7.14
C SER A 8 12.28 -0.22 -6.50
N LEU A 9 11.98 -0.19 -5.20
CA LEU A 9 11.92 1.05 -4.45
C LEU A 9 13.26 1.35 -3.79
N PHE A 10 13.83 2.50 -4.14
CA PHE A 10 15.07 3.00 -3.54
C PHE A 10 14.84 3.74 -2.22
N LYS A 11 13.59 4.12 -1.92
CA LYS A 11 13.13 4.69 -0.65
C LYS A 11 11.72 4.21 -0.30
N SER A 12 11.37 4.21 0.99
CA SER A 12 9.98 3.97 1.40
C SER A 12 9.07 5.08 0.89
N LEU A 13 7.82 4.75 0.57
CA LEU A 13 6.79 5.76 0.34
C LEU A 13 6.24 6.20 1.69
N SER A 14 6.11 7.51 1.90
CA SER A 14 5.36 8.02 3.04
C SER A 14 3.89 7.61 2.94
N VAL A 15 3.18 7.60 4.07
CA VAL A 15 1.74 7.35 4.13
C VAL A 15 0.98 8.24 3.15
N HIS A 16 1.38 9.52 3.04
CA HIS A 16 0.76 10.45 2.10
C HIS A 16 0.93 10.01 0.64
N LYS A 17 2.15 9.62 0.23
CA LYS A 17 2.39 9.13 -1.14
C LYS A 17 1.67 7.80 -1.43
N VAL A 18 1.45 6.96 -0.42
CA VAL A 18 0.62 5.75 -0.59
C VAL A 18 -0.84 6.13 -0.87
N LEU A 19 -1.38 7.15 -0.21
CA LEU A 19 -2.74 7.66 -0.46
C LEU A 19 -2.86 8.27 -1.85
N GLU A 20 -1.90 9.11 -2.25
CA GLU A 20 -1.86 9.69 -3.60
C GLU A 20 -1.82 8.60 -4.68
N LEU A 21 -1.00 7.55 -4.48
CA LEU A 21 -0.90 6.42 -5.40
C LEU A 21 -2.24 5.68 -5.51
N VAL A 22 -2.90 5.41 -4.39
CA VAL A 22 -4.22 4.76 -4.41
C VAL A 22 -5.21 5.61 -5.20
N HIS A 23 -5.25 6.91 -4.93
CA HIS A 23 -6.16 7.81 -5.63
C HIS A 23 -5.87 7.89 -7.13
N LEU A 24 -4.60 7.92 -7.54
CA LEU A 24 -4.19 7.80 -8.93
C LEU A 24 -4.74 6.52 -9.57
N LEU A 25 -4.62 5.38 -8.88
CA LEU A 25 -5.07 4.08 -9.39
C LEU A 25 -6.60 3.96 -9.50
N GLU A 26 -7.38 4.70 -8.69
CA GLU A 26 -8.84 4.75 -8.78
C GLU A 26 -9.37 5.34 -10.10
N HIS A 27 -8.55 6.12 -10.82
CA HIS A 27 -8.94 6.75 -12.08
C HIS A 27 -8.91 5.79 -13.29
N TYR A 28 -8.39 4.57 -13.09
CA TYR A 28 -8.26 3.56 -14.13
C TYR A 28 -9.29 2.46 -13.95
N GLU A 29 -9.71 1.86 -15.05
CA GLU A 29 -10.66 0.75 -15.03
C GLU A 29 -9.96 -0.56 -14.66
N SER A 30 -8.70 -0.74 -15.07
CA SER A 30 -7.90 -1.94 -14.77
C SER A 30 -7.90 -2.31 -13.28
N ASP A 31 -7.95 -3.62 -13.02
CA ASP A 31 -7.64 -4.18 -11.71
C ASP A 31 -6.12 -4.12 -11.48
N VAL A 32 -5.71 -3.61 -10.33
CA VAL A 32 -4.30 -3.46 -9.98
C VAL A 32 -4.03 -4.22 -8.69
N PHE A 33 -2.98 -5.03 -8.67
CA PHE A 33 -2.51 -5.74 -7.49
C PHE A 33 -1.04 -5.47 -7.25
N MET A 34 -0.70 -5.18 -6.00
CA MET A 34 0.67 -4.97 -5.53
C MET A 34 1.05 -6.12 -4.60
N GLU A 35 2.15 -6.78 -4.91
CA GLU A 35 2.62 -7.98 -4.21
C GLU A 35 4.05 -7.80 -3.73
N LYS A 36 4.30 -8.14 -2.48
CA LYS A 36 5.63 -8.17 -1.87
C LYS A 36 5.77 -9.42 -1.01
N LYS A 37 6.62 -10.35 -1.44
CA LYS A 37 6.82 -11.66 -0.78
C LYS A 37 5.48 -12.38 -0.59
N ASN A 38 4.95 -12.44 0.64
CA ASN A 38 3.72 -13.14 1.01
C ASN A 38 2.52 -12.20 1.21
N THR A 39 2.68 -10.90 0.96
CA THR A 39 1.62 -9.91 1.10
C THR A 39 1.19 -9.42 -0.27
N ALA A 40 -0.11 -9.53 -0.56
CA ALA A 40 -0.72 -9.04 -1.79
C ALA A 40 -1.89 -8.14 -1.42
N ALA A 41 -2.05 -7.03 -2.14
CA ALA A 41 -3.16 -6.12 -1.93
C ALA A 41 -3.68 -5.57 -3.26
N ASN A 42 -4.98 -5.23 -3.28
CA ASN A 42 -5.56 -4.44 -4.35
C ASN A 42 -4.96 -3.01 -4.30
N GLY A 43 -4.44 -2.54 -5.42
CA GLY A 43 -3.82 -1.23 -5.60
C GLY A 43 -4.75 -0.04 -5.32
N LYS A 44 -6.07 -0.26 -5.45
CA LYS A 44 -7.11 0.74 -5.17
C LYS A 44 -7.63 0.66 -3.72
N SER A 45 -7.11 -0.26 -2.90
CA SER A 45 -7.48 -0.35 -1.48
C SER A 45 -6.45 0.38 -0.63
N VAL A 46 -6.84 1.51 -0.03
CA VAL A 46 -5.99 2.26 0.91
C VAL A 46 -5.43 1.34 1.99
N LEU A 47 -6.28 0.57 2.67
CA LEU A 47 -5.85 -0.31 3.76
C LEU A 47 -4.90 -1.41 3.27
N GLY A 48 -5.22 -2.04 2.13
CA GLY A 48 -4.38 -3.06 1.53
C GLY A 48 -3.01 -2.51 1.14
N MET A 49 -2.98 -1.36 0.48
CA MET A 49 -1.75 -0.69 0.07
C MET A 49 -0.91 -0.28 1.27
N MET A 50 -1.53 0.27 2.31
CA MET A 50 -0.83 0.56 3.57
C MET A 50 -0.18 -0.69 4.17
N SER A 51 -0.87 -1.84 4.15
CA SER A 51 -0.30 -3.10 4.65
C SER A 51 0.91 -3.58 3.84
N VAL A 52 0.94 -3.32 2.52
CA VAL A 52 2.09 -3.64 1.67
C VAL A 52 3.21 -2.66 1.95
N PHE A 53 2.96 -1.36 1.82
CA PHE A 53 4.00 -0.31 1.80
C PHE A 53 4.62 -0.03 3.16
N THR A 54 3.89 -0.14 4.27
CA THR A 54 4.48 -0.01 5.63
C THR A 54 5.47 -1.12 5.96
N THR A 55 5.42 -2.25 5.25
CA THR A 55 6.37 -3.36 5.48
C THR A 55 7.59 -3.29 4.57
N ILE A 56 7.61 -2.39 3.57
CA ILE A 56 8.68 -2.27 2.57
C ILE A 56 9.93 -1.70 3.21
N ARG A 57 11.06 -2.35 2.91
CA ARG A 57 12.39 -1.87 3.26
C ARG A 57 13.09 -1.39 1.99
N ILE A 58 14.06 -0.49 2.14
CA ILE A 58 14.91 -0.05 1.05
C ILE A 58 15.53 -1.28 0.36
N GLY A 59 15.41 -1.34 -0.97
CA GLY A 59 15.90 -2.46 -1.78
C GLY A 59 14.95 -3.65 -1.91
N ASP A 60 13.78 -3.65 -1.25
CA ASP A 60 12.74 -4.63 -1.54
C ASP A 60 12.18 -4.41 -2.96
N LYS A 61 11.78 -5.53 -3.58
CA LYS A 61 11.08 -5.54 -4.87
C LYS A 61 9.59 -5.73 -4.65
N ILE A 62 8.79 -4.93 -5.35
CA ILE A 62 7.33 -5.09 -5.45
C ILE A 62 7.01 -5.64 -6.82
N HIS A 63 6.12 -6.62 -6.90
CA HIS A 63 5.53 -7.06 -8.14
C HIS A 63 4.17 -6.39 -8.30
N MET A 64 3.99 -5.65 -9.38
CA MET A 64 2.71 -5.08 -9.75
C MET A 64 2.09 -5.94 -10.85
N ARG A 65 0.83 -6.31 -10.69
CA ARG A 65 0.03 -6.99 -11.71
C ARG A 65 -1.15 -6.11 -12.08
N VAL A 66 -1.33 -5.86 -13.37
CA VAL A 66 -2.39 -5.00 -13.90
C VAL A 66 -3.21 -5.79 -14.91
N LYS A 67 -4.52 -5.79 -14.75
CA LYS A 67 -5.44 -6.49 -15.64
C LYS A 67 -6.54 -5.55 -16.11
N GLY A 68 -6.54 -5.24 -17.41
CA GLY A 68 -7.54 -4.41 -18.05
C GLY A 68 -7.12 -3.99 -19.45
N GLU A 69 -7.88 -3.07 -20.06
CA GLU A 69 -7.57 -2.53 -21.39
C GLU A 69 -6.63 -1.32 -21.32
N ASP A 70 -6.63 -0.60 -20.21
CA ASP A 70 -5.78 0.55 -19.92
C ASP A 70 -4.50 0.17 -19.14
N SER A 71 -4.11 -1.10 -19.15
CA SER A 71 -2.98 -1.61 -18.36
C SER A 71 -1.66 -0.89 -18.66
N ASP A 72 -1.39 -0.59 -19.95
CA ASP A 72 -0.19 0.16 -20.37
C ASP A 72 -0.14 1.56 -19.76
N LYS A 73 -1.30 2.22 -19.66
CA LYS A 73 -1.42 3.57 -19.10
C LYS A 73 -1.20 3.54 -17.60
N VAL A 74 -1.76 2.54 -16.91
CA VAL A 74 -1.54 2.33 -15.48
C VAL A 74 -0.05 2.12 -15.19
N CYS A 75 0.59 1.20 -15.90
CA CYS A 75 2.01 0.91 -15.71
C CYS A 75 2.87 2.17 -15.90
N SER A 76 2.60 2.92 -16.98
CA SER A 76 3.29 4.19 -17.26
C SER A 76 3.07 5.22 -16.16
N ALA A 77 1.83 5.41 -15.69
CA ALA A 77 1.49 6.37 -14.65
C ALA A 77 2.12 6.03 -13.30
N VAL A 78 2.13 4.74 -12.92
CA VAL A 78 2.80 4.28 -11.70
C VAL A 78 4.31 4.52 -11.77
N HIS A 79 4.93 4.25 -12.92
CA HIS A 79 6.36 4.53 -13.10
C HIS A 79 6.67 6.02 -12.93
N SER A 80 5.92 6.90 -13.59
CA SER A 80 6.09 8.35 -13.44
C SER A 80 5.89 8.79 -11.98
N PHE A 81 4.80 8.33 -11.35
CA PHE A 81 4.51 8.65 -9.95
C PHE A 81 5.65 8.26 -9.02
N LEU A 82 6.23 7.06 -9.18
CA LEU A 82 7.30 6.58 -8.32
C LEU A 82 8.65 7.28 -8.58
N GLN A 83 8.90 7.73 -9.81
CA GLN A 83 10.05 8.58 -10.12
C GLN A 83 9.92 9.94 -9.45
N ASP A 84 8.73 10.56 -9.53
CA ASP A 84 8.45 11.86 -8.93
C ASP A 84 8.43 11.80 -7.40
N ALA A 85 7.78 10.77 -6.84
CA ALA A 85 7.80 10.50 -5.41
C ALA A 85 9.23 10.25 -4.90
N GLY A 86 10.14 9.81 -5.78
CA GLY A 86 11.59 9.66 -5.59
C GLY A 86 12.34 10.96 -5.29
N ALA A 87 11.84 12.12 -5.75
CA ALA A 87 12.42 13.42 -5.45
C ALA A 87 12.30 13.77 -3.95
N GLU A 88 13.31 14.42 -3.37
CA GLU A 88 13.29 14.86 -1.97
C GLU A 88 12.30 16.03 -1.81
N GLU A 89 11.11 15.76 -1.28
CA GLU A 89 10.33 16.78 -0.59
C GLU A 89 11.02 17.05 0.76
N VAL A 90 11.59 18.24 0.92
CA VAL A 90 12.12 18.69 2.22
C VAL A 90 10.92 19.03 3.11
N LEU A 91 10.59 18.11 4.01
CA LEU A 91 9.53 18.30 4.99
C LEU A 91 10.02 19.22 6.11
N GLY A 92 9.10 19.99 6.70
CA GLY A 92 9.36 20.71 7.95
C GLY A 92 9.40 19.74 9.14
N TYR A 93 10.08 20.12 10.23
CA TYR A 93 10.21 19.31 11.45
C TYR A 93 8.89 18.70 11.95
N TRP A 94 7.81 19.50 12.00
CA TRP A 94 6.49 19.03 12.47
C TRP A 94 5.82 18.06 11.51
N GLU A 95 6.12 18.16 10.22
CA GLU A 95 5.61 17.26 9.20
C GLU A 95 6.33 15.91 9.29
N GLU A 96 7.65 15.93 9.48
CA GLU A 96 8.44 14.71 9.74
C GLU A 96 7.95 13.99 11.00
N GLU A 97 7.81 14.70 12.13
CA GLU A 97 7.32 14.11 13.38
C GLU A 97 5.90 13.52 13.23
N GLY A 98 5.03 14.22 12.48
CA GLY A 98 3.68 13.74 12.16
C GLY A 98 3.69 12.45 11.34
N VAL A 99 4.51 12.38 10.29
CA VAL A 99 4.66 11.20 9.43
C VAL A 99 5.19 10.01 10.23
N GLU A 100 6.25 10.21 11.02
CA GLU A 100 6.82 9.16 11.88
C GLU A 100 5.81 8.63 12.90
N THR A 101 5.02 9.53 13.51
CA THR A 101 3.99 9.15 14.49
C THR A 101 2.91 8.29 13.85
N VAL A 102 2.42 8.67 12.67
CA VAL A 102 1.41 7.89 11.93
C VAL A 102 1.99 6.54 11.50
N GLU A 103 3.21 6.51 10.93
CA GLU A 103 3.87 5.27 10.51
C GLU A 103 4.03 4.29 11.68
N LYS A 104 4.46 4.79 12.85
CA LYS A 104 4.62 4.00 14.07
C LYS A 104 3.28 3.46 14.57
N ALA A 105 2.22 4.28 14.58
CA ALA A 105 0.89 3.86 15.00
C ALA A 105 0.29 2.80 14.07
N MET A 106 0.47 2.95 12.75
CA MET A 106 0.01 1.99 11.75
C MET A 106 0.75 0.66 11.87
N THR A 107 2.08 0.71 11.99
CA THR A 107 2.91 -0.49 12.16
C THR A 107 2.59 -1.23 13.46
N ALA A 108 2.31 -0.50 14.54
CA ALA A 108 1.87 -1.09 15.80
C ALA A 108 0.51 -1.79 15.66
N SER A 109 -0.43 -1.18 14.93
CA SER A 109 -1.78 -1.71 14.72
C SER A 109 -1.81 -3.03 13.93
N LEU A 110 -0.84 -3.25 13.04
CA LEU A 110 -0.68 -4.55 12.35
C LEU A 110 -0.33 -5.70 13.32
N ASN A 111 0.32 -5.40 14.44
CA ASN A 111 0.85 -6.40 15.36
C ASN A 111 0.05 -6.49 16.69
N HIS A 112 -0.77 -5.48 16.99
CA HIS A 112 -1.55 -5.42 18.22
C HIS A 112 -3.05 -5.53 17.94
N TRP A 113 -3.62 -6.69 18.26
CA TRP A 113 -5.06 -6.88 18.26
C TRP A 113 -5.64 -6.32 19.56
N SER A 114 -6.45 -5.25 19.46
CA SER A 114 -7.18 -4.72 20.60
C SER A 114 -8.11 -5.79 21.20
N PRO A 115 -8.43 -5.71 22.51
CA PRO A 115 -9.39 -6.61 23.13
C PRO A 115 -10.72 -6.65 22.35
N ASP A 116 -11.20 -5.50 21.88
CA ASP A 116 -12.46 -5.37 21.15
C ASP A 116 -12.45 -6.14 19.82
N VAL A 117 -11.37 -6.01 19.04
CA VAL A 117 -11.20 -6.79 17.79
C VAL A 117 -11.18 -8.29 18.08
N ARG A 118 -10.53 -8.72 19.17
CA ARG A 118 -10.54 -10.13 19.58
C ARG A 118 -11.94 -10.60 20.00
N TYR A 119 -12.72 -9.76 20.67
CA TYR A 119 -14.08 -10.10 21.07
C TYR A 119 -15.01 -10.25 19.87
N VAL A 120 -14.92 -9.34 18.90
CA VAL A 120 -15.67 -9.43 17.63
C VAL A 120 -15.26 -10.68 16.84
N ALA A 121 -13.97 -10.95 16.66
CA ALA A 121 -13.53 -12.16 15.96
C ALA A 121 -14.03 -13.44 16.65
N LYS A 122 -14.01 -13.48 17.99
CA LYS A 122 -14.54 -14.61 18.78
C LYS A 122 -16.05 -14.77 18.64
N SER A 123 -16.83 -13.69 18.53
CA SER A 123 -18.28 -13.79 18.37
C SER A 123 -18.64 -14.38 17.00
N TYR A 124 -17.98 -13.94 15.93
CA TYR A 124 -18.16 -14.48 14.58
C TYR A 124 -17.79 -15.97 14.46
N LEU A 125 -16.67 -16.39 15.06
CA LEU A 125 -16.26 -17.80 15.04
C LEU A 125 -17.17 -18.72 15.86
N LYS A 126 -17.88 -18.18 16.86
CA LYS A 126 -18.85 -18.92 17.65
C LYS A 126 -20.19 -19.05 16.93
N THR A 127 -20.59 -18.06 16.14
CA THR A 127 -21.88 -18.07 15.42
C THR A 127 -21.85 -18.90 14.14
N THR A 128 -20.68 -19.13 13.54
CA THR A 128 -20.53 -19.99 12.34
C THR A 128 -20.41 -21.49 12.63
N ARG A 129 -20.52 -21.92 13.90
CA ARG A 129 -20.64 -23.33 14.28
C ARG A 129 -22.11 -23.71 14.45
N HIS A 130 -22.85 -23.82 13.36
CA HIS A 130 -24.16 -24.47 13.30
C HIS A 130 -24.31 -25.22 11.98
#